data_AF-A0A7H0XKG9-F1
#
_entry.id   AF-A0A7H0XKG9-F1
#
_cell.length_a   1.000
_cell.length_b   1.000
_cell.length_c   1.000
_cell.angle_alpha   90.00
_cell.angle_beta   90.00
_cell.angle_gamma   90.00
#
_symmetry.space_group_name_H-M   'P 1'
#
loop_
_entity.id
_entity.type
_entity.pdbx_description
1 polymer ?
#
loop_
_entity_poly.entity_id
_entity_poly.type
_entity_poly.pdbx_seq_one_letter_code
_entity_poly.pdbx_strand_id
1 'polypeptide(L)'
;WCAAGKGTFGTDEIVNRVFATHLKDVVTQRKLILPQLGAPGVAAHEVKKRTGFWVEYGPVRAAEIPEYLKTHQATPQMRKVEFPLRDRMVLIPVDLIRLIPYTLAAAIVMYFVGGWISSLAAITTVLAGTVLFPILLPWLPTHNFSTKGFLLGLLAALPFALSPFFRHPDWSWYHRLGQALEFLLAMPAVTAFIALN
;
A
#
# COMPACT_ATOMS: atom_id res chain seq x y z
N TRP A 1 -1.80 12.05 -1.04
CA TRP A 1 -1.14 11.12 -1.97
C TRP A 1 -2.13 10.31 -2.80
N CYS A 2 -2.95 9.42 -2.22
CA CYS A 2 -3.90 8.60 -2.98
C CYS A 2 -4.84 9.41 -3.89
N ALA A 3 -5.44 10.49 -3.37
CA ALA A 3 -6.32 11.34 -4.17
C ALA A 3 -5.60 12.04 -5.34
N ALA A 4 -4.33 12.43 -5.14
CA ALA A 4 -3.51 13.00 -6.21
C ALA A 4 -3.16 11.94 -7.26
N GLY A 5 -2.79 10.73 -6.84
CA GLY A 5 -2.52 9.61 -7.75
C GLY A 5 -3.77 9.11 -8.50
N LYS A 6 -4.95 9.20 -7.88
CA LYS A 6 -6.24 8.86 -8.50
C LYS A 6 -6.84 10.00 -9.32
N GLY A 7 -6.20 11.17 -9.38
CA GLY A 7 -6.69 12.34 -10.11
C GLY A 7 -7.87 13.06 -9.45
N THR A 8 -8.34 12.63 -8.28
CA THR A 8 -9.45 13.28 -7.55
C THR A 8 -8.99 14.48 -6.71
N PHE A 9 -7.69 14.68 -6.58
CA PHE A 9 -7.09 15.90 -6.06
C PHE A 9 -6.08 16.41 -7.09
N GLY A 10 -6.56 17.24 -8.02
CA GLY A 10 -5.76 17.73 -9.13
C GLY A 10 -6.04 19.18 -9.48
N THR A 11 -5.36 19.70 -10.52
CA THR A 11 -5.47 21.09 -10.97
C THR A 11 -6.91 21.54 -11.15
N ASP A 12 -7.72 20.79 -11.89
CA ASP A 12 -9.10 21.16 -12.17
C ASP A 12 -9.96 21.20 -10.91
N GLU A 13 -9.79 20.25 -10.00
CA GLU A 13 -10.51 20.24 -8.73
C GLU A 13 -10.14 21.47 -7.89
N ILE A 14 -8.86 21.81 -7.79
CA ILE A 14 -8.42 23.02 -7.07
C ILE A 14 -9.01 24.28 -7.70
N VAL A 15 -8.93 24.42 -9.03
CA VAL A 15 -9.48 25.57 -9.76
C VAL A 15 -10.98 25.68 -9.51
N ASN A 16 -11.71 24.57 -9.64
CA ASN A 16 -13.14 24.51 -9.41
C ASN A 16 -13.50 24.94 -7.98
N ARG A 17 -12.77 24.45 -6.96
CA ARG A 17 -13.00 24.83 -5.56
C ARG A 17 -12.73 26.31 -5.30
N VAL A 18 -11.70 26.89 -5.91
CA VAL A 18 -11.41 28.33 -5.77
C VAL A 18 -12.57 29.18 -6.29
N PHE A 19 -13.15 28.82 -7.44
CA PHE A 19 -14.28 29.55 -8.01
C PHE A 19 -15.59 29.28 -7.28
N ALA A 20 -15.90 28.02 -6.98
CA ALA A 20 -17.13 27.62 -6.30
C ALA A 20 -17.26 28.21 -4.89
N THR A 21 -16.14 28.45 -4.21
CA THR A 21 -16.12 29.05 -2.88
C THR A 21 -15.99 30.58 -2.90
N HIS A 22 -15.93 31.20 -4.09
CA HIS A 22 -15.68 32.64 -4.23
C HIS A 22 -14.45 33.09 -3.42
N LEU A 23 -13.41 32.25 -3.37
CA LEU A 23 -12.28 32.45 -2.45
C LEU A 23 -11.59 33.80 -2.69
N LYS A 24 -11.64 34.30 -3.93
CA LYS A 24 -11.11 35.62 -4.30
C LYS A 24 -11.70 36.76 -3.50
N ASP A 25 -12.95 36.63 -3.09
CA ASP A 25 -13.74 37.72 -2.53
C ASP A 25 -13.57 37.81 -1.00
N VAL A 26 -13.06 36.76 -0.37
CA VAL A 26 -12.92 36.64 1.10
C VAL A 26 -11.49 36.69 1.62
N VAL A 27 -10.48 36.57 0.74
CA VAL A 27 -9.07 36.73 1.13
C VAL A 27 -8.35 37.77 0.28
N THR A 28 -7.43 38.51 0.89
CA THR A 28 -6.54 39.46 0.20
C THR A 28 -5.32 38.75 -0.40
N GLN A 29 -4.78 37.78 0.33
CA GLN A 29 -3.64 36.97 -0.13
C GLN A 29 -4.03 36.02 -1.27
N ARG A 30 -3.16 35.94 -2.28
CA ARG A 30 -3.34 35.08 -3.46
C ARG A 30 -2.40 33.88 -3.42
N LYS A 31 -2.36 33.19 -2.28
CA LYS A 31 -1.54 31.99 -2.05
C LYS A 31 -2.40 30.86 -1.50
N LEU A 32 -2.25 29.68 -2.09
CA LEU A 32 -2.87 28.42 -1.66
C LEU A 32 -1.77 27.51 -1.12
N ILE A 33 -1.90 27.10 0.14
CA ILE A 33 -1.00 26.12 0.74
C ILE A 33 -1.61 24.74 0.53
N LEU A 34 -0.95 23.91 -0.28
CA LEU A 34 -1.37 22.54 -0.57
C LEU A 34 -0.49 21.53 0.17
N PRO A 35 -1.00 20.33 0.48
CA PRO A 35 -0.19 19.27 1.07
C PRO A 35 0.98 18.88 0.14
N GLN A 36 2.18 18.66 0.71
CA GLN A 36 3.36 18.27 -0.06
C GLN A 36 3.11 17.07 -0.99
N LEU A 37 2.41 16.05 -0.47
CA LEU A 37 2.10 14.81 -1.20
C LEU A 37 0.97 14.95 -2.23
N GLY A 38 0.45 16.17 -2.43
CA GLY A 38 -0.46 16.54 -3.51
C GLY A 38 0.25 17.05 -4.76
N ALA A 39 1.54 17.40 -4.66
CA ALA A 39 2.31 17.99 -5.75
C ALA A 39 2.29 17.21 -7.08
N PRO A 40 2.34 15.85 -7.09
CA PRO A 40 2.27 15.10 -8.34
C PRO A 40 0.95 15.26 -9.11
N GLY A 41 -0.15 15.61 -8.42
CA GLY A 41 -1.48 15.75 -9.04
C GLY A 41 -1.83 17.18 -9.45
N VAL A 42 -1.06 18.19 -9.01
CA VAL A 42 -1.43 19.61 -9.18
C VAL A 42 -0.35 20.37 -9.96
N ALA A 43 -0.72 20.84 -11.15
CA ALA A 43 0.10 21.75 -11.94
C ALA A 43 -0.05 23.19 -11.39
N ALA A 44 0.84 23.57 -10.47
CA ALA A 44 0.83 24.87 -9.79
C ALA A 44 0.77 26.07 -10.75
N HIS A 45 1.46 25.99 -11.89
CA HIS A 45 1.48 27.05 -12.91
C HIS A 45 0.10 27.23 -13.57
N GLU A 46 -0.63 26.14 -13.84
CA GLU A 46 -1.98 26.19 -14.40
C GLU A 46 -3.00 26.69 -13.37
N VAL A 47 -2.88 26.30 -12.10
CA VAL A 47 -3.70 26.86 -11.02
C VAL A 47 -3.52 28.37 -10.99
N LYS A 48 -2.28 28.86 -11.02
CA LYS A 48 -1.99 30.30 -11.03
C LYS A 48 -2.54 30.99 -12.27
N LYS A 49 -2.35 30.41 -13.47
CA LYS A 49 -2.84 31.00 -14.72
C LYS A 49 -4.36 31.16 -14.73
N ARG A 50 -5.09 30.16 -14.22
CA ARG A 50 -6.57 30.13 -14.27
C ARG A 50 -7.21 30.88 -13.12
N THR A 51 -6.62 30.83 -11.93
CA THR A 51 -7.21 31.39 -10.71
C THR A 51 -6.54 32.67 -10.24
N GLY A 52 -5.30 32.94 -10.63
CA GLY A 52 -4.48 34.01 -10.06
C GLY A 52 -3.87 33.69 -8.69
N PHE A 53 -4.13 32.50 -8.13
CA PHE A 53 -3.51 32.06 -6.87
C PHE A 53 -2.19 31.32 -7.13
N TRP A 54 -1.15 31.73 -6.42
CA TRP A 54 0.09 30.98 -6.32
C TRP A 54 -0.11 29.75 -5.44
N VAL A 55 0.51 28.64 -5.81
CA VAL A 55 0.50 27.41 -5.01
C VAL A 55 1.82 27.30 -4.27
N GLU A 56 1.75 27.14 -2.96
CA GLU A 56 2.86 26.75 -2.09
C GLU A 56 2.61 25.32 -1.59
N TYR A 57 3.65 24.50 -1.55
CA TYR A 57 3.56 23.17 -0.95
C TYR A 57 4.02 23.25 0.50
N GLY A 58 3.07 23.04 1.40
CA GLY A 58 3.27 23.01 2.85
C GLY A 58 3.84 21.68 3.34
N PRO A 59 3.87 21.44 4.66
CA PRO A 59 4.42 20.22 5.23
C PRO A 59 3.62 18.96 4.85
N VAL A 60 4.24 17.80 5.03
CA VAL A 60 3.58 16.49 4.91
C VAL A 60 2.51 16.33 6.01
N ARG A 61 2.80 16.76 7.24
CA ARG A 61 1.90 16.63 8.39
C ARG A 61 1.19 17.94 8.69
N ALA A 62 -0.13 17.90 8.83
CA ALA A 62 -0.93 19.09 9.16
C ALA A 62 -0.54 19.72 10.51
N ALA A 63 -0.04 18.91 11.46
CA ALA A 63 0.44 19.40 12.75
C ALA A 63 1.63 20.38 12.64
N GLU A 64 2.37 20.35 11.53
CA GLU A 64 3.53 21.22 11.30
C GLU A 64 3.16 22.55 10.64
N ILE A 65 1.89 22.75 10.25
CA ILE A 65 1.40 23.99 9.61
C ILE A 65 1.72 25.24 10.44
N PRO A 66 1.51 25.29 11.77
CA PRO A 66 1.81 26.48 12.56
C PRO A 66 3.27 26.93 12.48
N GLU A 67 4.21 25.98 12.46
CA GLU A 67 5.64 26.29 12.33
C GLU A 67 5.98 26.70 10.89
N TYR A 68 5.42 25.99 9.90
CA TYR A 68 5.58 26.33 8.50
C TYR A 68 5.12 27.77 8.20
N LEU A 69 4.00 28.23 8.77
CA LEU A 69 3.48 29.59 8.55
C LEU A 69 4.40 30.71 9.03
N LYS A 70 5.36 30.43 9.92
CA LYS A 70 6.34 31.44 10.37
C LYS A 70 7.35 31.81 9.29
N THR A 71 7.70 30.85 8.43
CA THR A 71 8.78 31.00 7.45
C THR A 71 8.33 30.80 6.00
N HIS A 72 7.16 30.20 5.79
CA HIS A 72 6.65 29.72 4.50
C HIS A 72 7.64 28.79 3.76
N GLN A 73 8.55 28.14 4.49
CA GLN A 73 9.57 27.27 3.94
C GLN A 73 9.52 25.91 4.64
N ALA A 74 9.06 24.89 3.93
CA ALA A 74 9.04 23.52 4.45
C ALA A 74 10.48 23.03 4.61
N THR A 75 10.88 22.70 5.84
CA THR A 75 12.19 22.14 6.17
C THR A 75 12.37 20.73 5.57
N PRO A 76 13.60 20.20 5.47
CA PRO A 76 13.82 18.82 5.02
C PRO A 76 13.03 17.78 5.84
N GLN A 77 12.84 18.02 7.14
CA GLN A 77 12.07 17.18 8.04
C GLN A 77 10.57 17.21 7.69
N MET A 78 10.00 18.39 7.49
CA MET A 78 8.59 18.58 7.08
C MET A 78 8.25 17.95 5.73
N ARG A 79 9.25 17.70 4.88
CA ARG A 79 9.09 17.04 3.57
C ARG A 79 9.21 15.52 3.63
N LYS A 80 9.67 14.95 4.76
CA LYS A 80 9.93 13.52 4.89
C LYS A 80 8.70 12.79 5.44
N VAL A 81 8.33 11.70 4.78
CA VAL A 81 7.34 10.75 5.30
C VAL A 81 8.08 9.75 6.20
N GLU A 82 7.78 9.72 7.49
CA GLU A 82 8.44 8.79 8.43
C GLU A 82 7.87 7.37 8.38
N PHE A 83 6.59 7.24 8.03
CA PHE A 83 5.85 5.98 7.91
C PHE A 83 6.15 4.96 9.04
N PRO A 84 5.93 5.31 10.33
CA PRO A 84 6.17 4.43 11.47
C PRO A 84 5.23 3.21 11.47
N LEU A 85 5.53 2.21 12.31
CA LEU A 85 4.74 0.99 12.43
C LEU A 85 3.25 1.27 12.67
N ARG A 86 2.92 2.27 13.51
CA ARG A 86 1.52 2.66 13.78
C ARG A 86 0.77 3.04 12.50
N ASP A 87 1.38 3.86 11.65
CA ASP A 87 0.78 4.32 10.39
C ASP A 87 0.60 3.16 9.40
N ARG A 88 1.51 2.18 9.43
CA ARG A 88 1.42 0.96 8.61
C ARG A 88 0.31 0.02 9.08
N MET A 89 0.15 -0.14 10.39
CA MET A 89 -0.90 -1.01 10.95
C MET A 89 -2.31 -0.51 10.60
N VAL A 90 -2.50 0.80 10.37
CA VAL A 90 -3.78 1.35 9.91
C VAL A 90 -4.18 0.83 8.53
N LEU A 91 -3.23 0.40 7.70
CA LEU A 91 -3.52 -0.17 6.37
C LEU A 91 -4.08 -1.59 6.46
N ILE A 92 -3.67 -2.36 7.48
CA ILE A 92 -4.01 -3.79 7.61
C ILE A 92 -5.53 -4.04 7.57
N PRO A 93 -6.39 -3.34 8.34
CA PRO A 93 -7.83 -3.58 8.28
C PRO A 93 -8.44 -3.23 6.93
N VAL A 94 -7.94 -2.17 6.28
CA VAL A 94 -8.45 -1.70 4.99
C VAL A 94 -8.19 -2.74 3.90
N ASP A 95 -6.97 -3.25 3.84
CA ASP A 95 -6.59 -4.28 2.87
C ASP A 95 -7.25 -5.62 3.17
N LEU A 96 -7.38 -5.98 4.44
CA LEU A 96 -8.01 -7.23 4.85
C LEU A 96 -9.49 -7.25 4.47
N ILE A 97 -10.26 -6.21 4.79
CA ILE A 97 -11.69 -6.14 4.45
C ILE A 97 -11.89 -6.24 2.93
N ARG A 98 -11.02 -5.61 2.14
CA ARG A 98 -11.06 -5.69 0.68
C ARG A 98 -10.78 -7.11 0.17
N LEU A 99 -9.90 -7.86 0.85
CA LEU A 99 -9.46 -9.18 0.41
C LEU A 99 -10.25 -10.35 0.99
N ILE A 100 -10.94 -10.19 2.12
CA ILE A 100 -11.77 -11.24 2.77
C ILE A 100 -12.62 -12.06 1.79
N PRO A 101 -13.45 -11.47 0.89
CA PRO A 101 -14.31 -12.29 0.02
C PRO A 101 -13.48 -13.17 -0.93
N TYR A 102 -12.38 -12.65 -1.45
CA TYR A 102 -11.47 -13.40 -2.32
C TYR A 102 -10.72 -14.48 -1.55
N THR A 103 -10.27 -14.18 -0.32
CA THR A 103 -9.61 -15.14 0.56
C THR A 103 -10.54 -16.29 0.93
N LEU A 104 -11.79 -16.00 1.27
CA LEU A 104 -12.79 -17.03 1.61
C LEU A 104 -13.11 -17.91 0.39
N ALA A 105 -13.34 -17.31 -0.77
CA ALA A 105 -13.58 -18.07 -2.00
C ALA A 105 -12.37 -18.96 -2.35
N ALA A 106 -11.16 -18.42 -2.30
CA ALA A 106 -9.93 -19.17 -2.55
C ALA A 106 -9.73 -20.30 -1.53
N ALA A 107 -9.97 -20.05 -0.24
CA ALA A 107 -9.86 -21.05 0.81
C ALA A 107 -10.84 -22.21 0.60
N ILE A 108 -12.11 -21.91 0.29
CA ILE A 108 -13.13 -22.95 0.00
C ILE A 108 -12.73 -23.77 -1.23
N VAL A 109 -12.34 -23.12 -2.33
CA VAL A 109 -11.92 -23.83 -3.54
C VAL A 109 -10.70 -24.72 -3.24
N MET A 110 -9.69 -24.18 -2.57
CA MET A 110 -8.48 -24.93 -2.22
C MET A 110 -8.75 -26.06 -1.23
N TYR A 111 -9.76 -25.93 -0.36
CA TYR A 111 -10.20 -27.01 0.52
C TYR A 111 -10.66 -28.23 -0.29
N PHE A 112 -11.44 -28.03 -1.35
CA PHE A 112 -11.91 -29.13 -2.19
C PHE A 112 -10.83 -29.69 -3.13
N VAL A 113 -9.87 -28.87 -3.55
CA VAL A 113 -8.78 -29.28 -4.45
C VAL A 113 -7.67 -30.05 -3.71
N GLY A 114 -7.19 -29.51 -2.59
CA GLY A 114 -6.01 -30.01 -1.88
C GLY A 114 -6.21 -30.23 -0.38
N GLY A 115 -7.45 -30.12 0.10
CA GLY A 115 -7.80 -30.30 1.50
C GLY A 115 -7.48 -29.09 2.37
N TRP A 116 -7.55 -29.31 3.68
CA TRP A 116 -7.42 -28.24 4.67
C TRP A 116 -6.05 -27.55 4.67
N ILE A 117 -4.97 -28.23 4.25
CA ILE A 117 -3.63 -27.62 4.16
C ILE A 117 -3.58 -26.58 3.03
N SER A 118 -4.13 -26.90 1.85
CA SER A 118 -4.19 -25.95 0.74
C SER A 118 -5.10 -24.77 1.05
N SER A 119 -6.22 -25.02 1.74
CA SER A 119 -7.07 -23.93 2.27
C SER A 119 -6.32 -23.02 3.25
N LEU A 120 -5.53 -23.61 4.16
CA LEU A 120 -4.75 -22.84 5.13
C LEU A 120 -3.62 -22.06 4.43
N ALA A 121 -2.97 -22.66 3.44
CA ALA A 121 -1.95 -21.99 2.63
C ALA A 121 -2.52 -20.74 1.94
N ALA A 122 -3.71 -20.83 1.35
CA ALA A 122 -4.38 -19.67 0.73
C ALA A 122 -4.64 -18.54 1.74
N ILE A 123 -5.11 -18.87 2.95
CA ILE A 123 -5.32 -17.89 4.02
C ILE A 123 -3.99 -17.28 4.45
N THR A 124 -2.97 -18.10 4.70
CA THR A 124 -1.64 -17.65 5.13
C THR A 124 -0.97 -16.76 4.10
N THR A 125 -1.10 -17.06 2.81
CA THR A 125 -0.60 -16.21 1.71
C THR A 125 -1.20 -14.81 1.77
N VAL A 126 -2.52 -14.70 1.96
CA VAL A 126 -3.16 -13.38 2.07
C VAL A 126 -2.70 -12.66 3.33
N LEU A 127 -2.71 -13.33 4.48
CA LEU A 127 -2.23 -12.73 5.74
C LEU A 127 -0.76 -12.32 5.68
N ALA A 128 0.08 -13.05 4.95
CA ALA A 128 1.47 -12.68 4.71
C ALA A 128 1.55 -11.36 3.93
N GLY A 129 0.76 -11.21 2.87
CA GLY A 129 0.73 -10.00 2.04
C GLY A 129 0.06 -8.79 2.70
N THR A 130 -0.96 -8.99 3.55
CA THR A 130 -1.75 -7.88 4.11
C THR A 130 -1.39 -7.52 5.55
N VAL A 131 -0.93 -8.49 6.35
CA VAL A 131 -0.63 -8.30 7.78
C VAL A 131 0.87 -8.30 8.01
N LEU A 132 1.56 -9.38 7.62
CA LEU A 132 2.99 -9.52 7.90
C LEU A 132 3.82 -8.54 7.07
N PHE A 133 3.44 -8.28 5.83
CA PHE A 133 4.17 -7.38 4.95
C PHE A 133 4.32 -5.96 5.49
N PRO A 134 3.25 -5.21 5.85
CA PRO A 134 3.40 -3.86 6.40
C PRO A 134 4.15 -3.82 7.74
N ILE A 135 4.03 -4.87 8.55
CA ILE A 135 4.78 -5.01 9.80
C ILE A 135 6.27 -5.17 9.51
N LEU A 136 6.62 -6.10 8.62
CA LEU A 136 8.00 -6.49 8.34
C LEU A 136 8.71 -5.65 7.28
N LEU A 137 7.99 -4.71 6.65
CA LEU A 137 8.46 -3.90 5.51
C LEU A 137 9.88 -3.30 5.66
N PRO A 138 10.31 -2.77 6.83
CA PRO A 138 11.65 -2.18 6.99
C PRO A 138 12.77 -3.21 6.99
N TRP A 139 12.49 -4.43 7.40
CA TRP A 139 13.50 -5.47 7.60
C TRP A 139 13.64 -6.39 6.38
N LEU A 140 12.76 -6.27 5.38
CA LEU A 140 12.85 -7.05 4.14
C LEU A 140 13.95 -6.50 3.22
N PRO A 141 14.93 -7.32 2.79
CA PRO A 141 16.24 -6.89 2.32
C PRO A 141 16.30 -6.42 0.85
N THR A 142 15.25 -5.80 0.31
CA THR A 142 15.20 -5.37 -1.10
C THR A 142 14.57 -3.99 -1.27
N HIS A 143 14.73 -3.36 -2.44
CA HIS A 143 14.13 -2.05 -2.69
C HIS A 143 12.66 -2.14 -3.14
N ASN A 144 12.33 -3.13 -3.99
CA ASN A 144 11.02 -3.25 -4.63
C ASN A 144 10.02 -4.00 -3.76
N PHE A 145 8.77 -3.53 -3.72
CA PHE A 145 7.71 -4.14 -2.91
C PHE A 145 7.34 -5.56 -3.36
N SER A 146 7.28 -5.81 -4.67
CA SER A 146 7.03 -7.15 -5.21
C SER A 146 8.12 -8.15 -4.79
N THR A 147 9.39 -7.78 -4.85
CA THR A 147 10.50 -8.64 -4.41
C THR A 147 10.46 -8.89 -2.90
N LYS A 148 10.15 -7.86 -2.10
CA LYS A 148 9.94 -8.01 -0.65
C LYS A 148 8.80 -9.00 -0.36
N GLY A 149 7.68 -8.85 -1.07
CA GLY A 149 6.52 -9.72 -0.93
C GLY A 149 6.81 -11.16 -1.39
N PHE A 150 7.60 -11.33 -2.45
CA PHE A 150 8.04 -12.65 -2.91
C PHE A 150 8.88 -13.35 -1.84
N LEU A 151 9.89 -12.67 -1.28
CA LEU A 151 10.72 -13.23 -0.21
C LEU A 151 9.89 -13.59 1.02
N LEU A 152 8.96 -12.72 1.43
CA LEU A 152 8.08 -12.98 2.56
C LEU A 152 7.15 -14.18 2.27
N GLY A 153 6.59 -14.26 1.08
CA GLY A 153 5.76 -15.38 0.66
C GLY A 153 6.54 -16.70 0.58
N LEU A 154 7.82 -16.65 0.18
CA LEU A 154 8.71 -17.82 0.18
C LEU A 154 8.95 -18.35 1.59
N LEU A 155 9.22 -17.44 2.54
CA LEU A 155 9.35 -17.80 3.95
C LEU A 155 8.04 -18.38 4.50
N ALA A 156 6.90 -17.77 4.16
CA ALA A 156 5.58 -18.26 4.56
C ALA A 156 5.23 -19.62 3.95
N ALA A 157 5.80 -19.97 2.78
CA ALA A 157 5.57 -21.24 2.09
C ALA A 157 6.33 -22.41 2.69
N LEU A 158 7.46 -22.19 3.38
CA LEU A 158 8.33 -23.28 3.87
C LEU A 158 7.60 -24.32 4.73
N PRO A 159 6.75 -23.96 5.71
CA PRO A 159 6.03 -24.97 6.51
C PRO A 159 5.08 -25.82 5.67
N PHE A 160 4.44 -25.21 4.65
CA PHE A 160 3.52 -25.90 3.75
C PHE A 160 4.25 -26.80 2.78
N ALA A 161 5.38 -26.34 2.25
CA ALA A 161 6.25 -27.12 1.35
C ALA A 161 6.85 -28.35 2.03
N LEU A 162 7.10 -28.27 3.35
CA LEU A 162 7.59 -29.40 4.14
C LEU A 162 6.47 -30.37 4.56
N SER A 163 5.22 -29.93 4.56
CA SER A 163 4.08 -30.74 5.04
C SER A 163 3.88 -32.10 4.34
N PRO A 164 4.13 -32.27 3.03
CA PRO A 164 3.95 -33.56 2.35
C PRO A 164 4.92 -34.62 2.85
N PHE A 165 6.13 -34.21 3.28
CA PHE A 165 7.16 -35.12 3.78
C PHE A 165 6.80 -35.76 5.12
N PHE A 166 5.97 -35.08 5.92
CA PHE A 166 5.50 -35.58 7.21
C PHE A 166 4.14 -36.28 7.13
N ARG A 167 3.24 -35.80 6.26
CA ARG A 167 1.86 -36.31 6.16
C ARG A 167 1.71 -37.52 5.27
N HIS A 168 2.58 -37.64 4.26
CA HIS A 168 2.49 -38.67 3.25
C HIS A 168 3.83 -39.41 3.09
N PRO A 169 4.30 -40.08 4.14
CA PRO A 169 5.57 -40.82 4.12
C PRO A 169 5.56 -42.03 3.17
N ASP A 170 4.39 -42.42 2.65
CA ASP A 170 4.24 -43.53 1.71
C ASP A 170 4.20 -43.08 0.24
N TRP A 171 4.07 -41.76 -0.02
CA TRP A 171 4.06 -41.25 -1.38
C TRP A 171 5.43 -41.34 -2.04
N SER A 172 5.48 -41.54 -3.36
CA SER A 172 6.73 -41.45 -4.10
C SER A 172 7.38 -40.06 -3.95
N TRP A 173 8.71 -40.01 -4.10
CA TRP A 173 9.47 -38.77 -3.91
C TRP A 173 9.02 -37.64 -4.85
N TYR A 174 8.62 -37.96 -6.08
CA TYR A 174 8.18 -36.98 -7.08
C TYR A 174 6.80 -36.38 -6.75
N HIS A 175 5.87 -37.13 -6.16
CA HIS A 175 4.59 -36.57 -5.70
C HIS A 175 4.80 -35.58 -4.55
N ARG A 176 5.68 -35.90 -3.59
CA ARG A 176 6.01 -34.98 -2.49
C ARG A 176 6.68 -33.71 -3.00
N LEU A 177 7.63 -33.85 -3.93
CA LEU A 177 8.30 -32.72 -4.57
C LEU A 177 7.31 -31.86 -5.38
N GLY A 178 6.39 -32.48 -6.12
CA GLY A 178 5.35 -31.77 -6.86
C GLY A 178 4.49 -30.88 -5.95
N GLN A 179 3.99 -31.42 -4.84
CA GLN A 179 3.19 -30.65 -3.89
C GLN A 179 4.01 -29.59 -3.16
N ALA A 180 5.27 -29.86 -2.83
CA ALA A 180 6.16 -28.85 -2.25
C ALA A 180 6.40 -27.67 -3.22
N LEU A 181 6.63 -27.97 -4.50
CA LEU A 181 6.80 -26.97 -5.55
C LEU A 181 5.54 -26.14 -5.79
N GLU A 182 4.36 -26.74 -5.68
CA GLU A 182 3.09 -26.01 -5.75
C GLU A 182 3.07 -24.84 -4.75
N PHE A 183 3.35 -25.12 -3.47
CA PHE A 183 3.39 -24.07 -2.44
C PHE A 183 4.53 -23.06 -2.66
N LEU A 184 5.73 -23.54 -3.02
CA LEU A 184 6.91 -22.70 -3.23
C LEU A 184 6.79 -21.78 -4.46
N LEU A 185 5.91 -22.09 -5.40
CA LEU A 185 5.67 -21.26 -6.58
C LEU A 185 4.45 -20.37 -6.40
N ALA A 186 3.33 -20.92 -5.91
CA ALA A 186 2.07 -20.20 -5.80
C ALA A 186 2.09 -19.14 -4.69
N MET A 187 2.51 -19.51 -3.47
CA MET A 187 2.44 -18.59 -2.33
C MET A 187 3.33 -17.36 -2.50
N PRO A 188 4.59 -17.45 -2.97
CA PRO A 188 5.44 -16.28 -3.17
C PRO A 188 4.92 -15.35 -4.26
N ALA A 189 4.40 -15.91 -5.36
CA ALA A 189 3.85 -15.13 -6.46
C ALA A 189 2.61 -14.33 -6.02
N VAL A 190 1.69 -14.97 -5.29
CA VAL A 190 0.47 -14.31 -4.81
C VAL A 190 0.81 -13.27 -3.73
N THR A 191 1.69 -13.58 -2.77
CA THR A 191 2.12 -12.60 -1.76
C THR A 191 2.83 -11.40 -2.40
N ALA A 192 3.65 -11.62 -3.43
CA ALA A 192 4.30 -10.55 -4.18
C ALA A 192 3.30 -9.64 -4.90
N PHE A 193 2.23 -10.22 -5.47
CA PHE A 193 1.14 -9.46 -6.10
C PHE A 193 0.37 -8.63 -5.09
N ILE A 194 0.00 -9.22 -3.94
CA ILE A 194 -0.71 -8.51 -2.87
C ILE A 194 0.14 -7.37 -2.31
N ALA A 195 1.44 -7.60 -2.11
CA ALA A 195 2.38 -6.60 -1.61
C ALA A 195 2.62 -5.40 -2.55
N LEU A 196 2.22 -5.50 -3.83
CA LEU A 196 2.36 -4.43 -4.81
C LEU A 196 1.21 -3.41 -4.76
N ASN A 197 0.05 -3.81 -4.22
CA ASN A 197 -1.12 -2.93 -4.05
C ASN A 197 -0.87 -1.84 -3.01
#